data_AF-A0A3B0XAP9-F1
#
_entry.id   AF-A0A3B0XAP9-F1
#
_cell.length_a   1.000
_cell.length_b   1.000
_cell.length_c   1.000
_cell.angle_alpha   90.00
_cell.angle_beta   90.00
_cell.angle_gamma   90.00
#
_symmetry.space_group_name_H-M   'P 1'
#
loop_
_entity.id
_entity.type
_entity.pdbx_description
1 polymer ?
#
loop_
_entity_poly.entity_id
_entity_poly.type
_entity_poly.pdbx_seq_one_letter_code
_entity_poly.pdbx_strand_id
1 'polypeptide(L)'
;MQEIIDSALLKLVRIIESKQDSRKVAWQFVLEELDAAKDGNDFVRDRIKSFYINSSDYLGAMSRSWSDVDGSDGPQQFLLALVMTLSERVGIQIAATVRISIVEYIIHHYKFGRYFVNDKIKLAKNPLNLFHVIANETKLNANYKSLMLEESKPIRDVICRWASGFEDRDNKFNHEFQTTFNSSFWEIYLYQCFKDLNLSVDFSKASPDFTLKSTEGAVLNVEAVTANHAHDSEPEWSNSDSNISDHKKFLDFACVRILNAIKSKHEKYLNTYSKYDHVKDNPYVIAIAPFEQRFFFMQNNEAIIRVLYGQGVDSSNQFKEVKVPTVLKNSSIPLELGVFTNDKYKEVSAVIFSTIATIGKAITQSDLERDIRVSRFHEINGLISEFKPNDKHFETHLDGLQVHHNPYATIKLNPDLFNKYEVTHYYYNVESEAIDIQQKSYTIISRNTFQSSKEIS
;
A
#
# COMPACT_ATOMS: atom_id res chain seq x y z
N MET A 1 5.25 -34.09 8.85
CA MET A 1 5.69 -32.70 9.14
C MET A 1 4.51 -31.76 9.31
N GLN A 2 3.59 -31.66 8.34
CA GLN A 2 2.41 -30.79 8.47
C GLN A 2 1.57 -31.08 9.72
N GLU A 3 1.29 -32.35 10.02
CA GLU A 3 0.57 -32.73 11.26
C GLU A 3 1.24 -32.23 12.55
N ILE A 4 2.59 -32.16 12.58
CA ILE A 4 3.34 -31.63 13.73
C ILE A 4 3.12 -30.13 13.83
N ILE A 5 3.18 -29.42 12.69
CA ILE A 5 2.93 -27.97 12.63
C ILE A 5 1.51 -27.67 13.10
N ASP A 6 0.50 -28.38 12.59
CA ASP A 6 -0.90 -28.19 12.95
C ASP A 6 -1.15 -28.47 14.44
N SER A 7 -0.56 -29.54 14.98
CA SER A 7 -0.65 -29.87 16.40
C SER A 7 0.04 -28.81 17.29
N ALA A 8 1.20 -28.31 16.86
CA ALA A 8 1.93 -27.27 17.57
C ALA A 8 1.17 -25.95 17.57
N LEU A 9 0.60 -25.56 16.42
CA LEU A 9 -0.23 -24.36 16.27
C LEU A 9 -1.43 -24.40 17.24
N LEU A 10 -2.18 -25.50 17.26
CA LEU A 10 -3.33 -25.66 18.15
C LEU A 10 -2.95 -25.52 19.64
N LYS A 11 -1.79 -26.06 20.03
CA LYS A 11 -1.28 -25.96 21.40
C LYS A 11 -0.82 -24.54 21.73
N LEU A 12 -0.07 -23.90 20.83
CA LEU A 12 0.40 -22.52 21.01
C LEU A 12 -0.76 -21.54 21.12
N VAL A 13 -1.75 -21.62 20.24
CA VAL A 13 -2.95 -20.78 20.31
C VAL A 13 -3.66 -20.98 21.65
N ARG A 14 -3.82 -22.21 22.13
CA ARG A 14 -4.42 -22.46 23.47
C ARG A 14 -3.62 -21.84 24.61
N ILE A 15 -2.28 -21.92 24.56
CA ILE A 15 -1.41 -21.31 25.56
C ILE A 15 -1.56 -19.78 25.53
N ILE A 16 -1.51 -19.17 24.34
CA ILE A 16 -1.58 -17.72 24.16
C ILE A 16 -2.96 -17.19 24.57
N GLU A 17 -4.05 -17.85 24.16
CA GLU A 17 -5.43 -17.47 24.52
C GLU A 17 -5.75 -17.66 26.01
N SER A 18 -4.91 -18.40 26.76
CA SER A 18 -5.05 -18.50 28.21
C SER A 18 -4.53 -17.26 28.96
N LYS A 19 -3.79 -16.37 28.28
CA LYS A 19 -3.18 -15.17 28.87
C LYS A 19 -4.14 -13.97 28.81
N GLN A 20 -3.94 -13.00 29.70
CA GLN A 20 -4.85 -11.85 29.86
C GLN A 20 -4.95 -10.99 28.58
N ASP A 21 -3.83 -10.73 27.91
CA ASP A 21 -3.78 -10.01 26.63
C ASP A 21 -3.16 -10.93 25.57
N SER A 22 -3.97 -11.87 25.08
CA SER A 22 -3.53 -12.91 24.13
C SER A 22 -2.91 -12.31 22.87
N ARG A 23 -3.44 -11.20 22.35
CA ARG A 23 -2.90 -10.54 21.15
C ARG A 23 -1.53 -9.90 21.41
N LYS A 24 -1.32 -9.25 22.57
CA LYS A 24 -0.01 -8.70 22.95
C LYS A 24 1.02 -9.80 23.19
N VAL A 25 0.62 -10.89 23.85
CA VAL A 25 1.47 -12.07 24.05
C VAL A 25 1.84 -12.69 22.71
N ALA A 26 0.88 -12.91 21.80
CA ALA A 26 1.12 -13.44 20.47
C ALA A 26 2.12 -12.60 19.68
N TRP A 27 1.95 -11.27 19.74
CA TRP A 27 2.84 -10.34 19.04
C TRP A 27 4.26 -10.39 19.59
N GLN A 28 4.43 -10.30 20.91
CA GLN A 28 5.76 -10.41 21.53
C GLN A 28 6.41 -11.76 21.24
N PHE A 29 5.66 -12.86 21.35
CA PHE A 29 6.14 -14.20 20.99
C PHE A 29 6.67 -14.23 19.55
N VAL A 30 5.90 -13.73 18.57
CA VAL A 30 6.36 -13.63 17.18
C VAL A 30 7.67 -12.85 17.09
N LEU A 31 7.76 -11.67 17.71
CA LEU A 31 8.97 -10.84 17.64
C LEU A 31 10.20 -11.57 18.21
N GLU A 32 10.06 -12.26 19.34
CA GLU A 32 11.15 -13.05 19.92
C GLU A 32 11.58 -14.20 19.01
N GLU A 33 10.63 -14.88 18.37
CA GLU A 33 10.91 -15.94 17.41
C GLU A 33 11.67 -15.43 16.19
N LEU A 34 11.34 -14.24 15.70
CA LEU A 34 12.07 -13.60 14.60
C LEU A 34 13.47 -13.15 15.04
N ASP A 35 13.62 -12.61 16.25
CA ASP A 35 14.93 -12.22 16.82
C ASP A 35 15.86 -13.43 16.99
N ALA A 36 15.32 -14.56 17.45
CA ALA A 36 16.06 -15.81 17.58
C ALA A 36 16.42 -16.44 16.22
N ALA A 37 15.58 -16.25 15.21
CA ALA A 37 15.73 -16.85 13.87
C ALA A 37 16.51 -15.99 12.87
N LYS A 38 16.83 -14.72 13.20
CA LYS A 38 17.48 -13.76 12.28
C LYS A 38 18.84 -14.23 11.75
N ASP A 39 19.56 -15.02 12.54
CA ASP A 39 20.87 -15.59 12.20
C ASP A 39 20.75 -17.06 11.71
N GLY A 40 19.53 -17.50 11.37
CA GLY A 40 19.24 -18.82 10.83
C GLY A 40 19.81 -19.04 9.42
N ASN A 41 19.47 -20.20 8.85
CA ASN A 41 19.85 -20.52 7.47
C ASN A 41 19.17 -19.59 6.44
N ASP A 42 19.63 -19.64 5.19
CA ASP A 42 19.13 -18.77 4.11
C ASP A 42 17.62 -18.87 3.91
N PHE A 43 17.05 -20.08 4.01
CA PHE A 43 15.60 -20.28 3.90
C PHE A 43 14.84 -19.54 5.02
N VAL A 44 15.29 -19.66 6.27
CA VAL A 44 14.66 -19.02 7.42
C VAL A 44 14.74 -17.50 7.29
N ARG A 45 15.93 -16.96 6.98
CA ARG A 45 16.13 -15.52 6.80
C ARG A 45 15.28 -14.96 5.67
N ASP A 46 15.19 -15.67 4.56
CA ASP A 46 14.35 -15.26 3.44
C ASP A 46 12.85 -15.33 3.78
N ARG A 47 12.43 -16.39 4.48
CA ARG A 47 11.05 -16.57 4.93
C ARG A 47 10.59 -15.43 5.84
N ILE A 48 11.43 -14.97 6.77
CA ILE A 48 11.13 -13.84 7.67
C ILE A 48 10.76 -12.58 6.87
N LYS A 49 11.46 -12.28 5.77
CA LYS A 49 11.19 -11.11 4.93
C LYS A 49 9.79 -11.13 4.33
N SER A 50 9.23 -12.32 4.12
CA SER A 50 7.86 -12.45 3.59
C SER A 50 6.78 -12.00 4.59
N PHE A 51 7.09 -11.90 5.88
CA PHE A 51 6.10 -11.66 6.94
C PHE A 51 5.69 -10.20 7.11
N TYR A 52 6.40 -9.26 6.50
CA TYR A 52 6.17 -7.81 6.64
C TYR A 52 6.29 -7.28 8.07
N ILE A 53 7.39 -7.65 8.73
CA ILE A 53 7.73 -7.14 10.07
C ILE A 53 9.10 -6.50 9.95
N ASN A 54 9.24 -5.23 10.35
CA ASN A 54 10.52 -4.56 10.24
C ASN A 54 11.53 -5.16 11.21
N SER A 55 12.81 -5.21 10.82
CA SER A 55 13.86 -5.68 11.71
C SER A 55 13.95 -4.84 12.99
N SER A 56 13.68 -3.54 12.92
CA SER A 56 13.56 -2.67 14.08
C SER A 56 12.53 -3.15 15.10
N ASP A 57 11.48 -3.85 14.65
CA ASP A 57 10.38 -4.27 15.51
C ASP A 57 10.75 -5.49 16.34
N TYR A 58 11.60 -6.39 15.81
CA TYR A 58 11.97 -7.64 16.48
C TYR A 58 13.40 -7.67 17.04
N LEU A 59 14.31 -6.81 16.59
CA LEU A 59 15.67 -6.78 17.13
C LEU A 59 15.65 -6.47 18.64
N GLY A 60 16.29 -7.36 19.41
CA GLY A 60 16.32 -7.29 20.88
C GLY A 60 15.00 -7.66 21.56
N ALA A 61 14.04 -8.26 20.85
CA ALA A 61 12.75 -8.65 21.41
C ALA A 61 12.89 -9.59 22.60
N MET A 62 13.85 -10.53 22.55
CA MET A 62 14.10 -11.46 23.66
C MET A 62 14.49 -10.74 24.96
N SER A 63 15.14 -9.57 24.87
CA SER A 63 15.55 -8.81 26.06
C SER A 63 14.41 -8.03 26.73
N ARG A 64 13.26 -7.92 26.07
CA ARG A 64 12.07 -7.20 26.55
C ARG A 64 10.87 -8.15 26.80
N SER A 65 11.16 -9.44 27.04
CA SER A 65 10.15 -10.46 27.35
C SER A 65 9.54 -10.30 28.75
N TRP A 66 8.50 -11.09 29.02
CA TRP A 66 7.88 -11.25 30.34
C TRP A 66 7.24 -12.63 30.48
N SER A 67 6.86 -12.98 31.72
CA SER A 67 6.46 -14.33 32.11
C SER A 67 5.31 -14.96 31.33
N ASP A 68 4.39 -14.18 30.74
CA ASP A 68 3.31 -14.78 29.93
C ASP A 68 3.83 -15.32 28.59
N VAL A 69 5.00 -14.84 28.15
CA VAL A 69 5.66 -15.21 26.89
C VAL A 69 6.73 -16.27 27.15
N ASP A 70 7.66 -16.01 28.08
CA ASP A 70 8.86 -16.83 28.33
C ASP A 70 8.84 -17.64 29.64
N GLY A 71 7.78 -17.49 30.45
CA GLY A 71 7.62 -18.26 31.67
C GLY A 71 7.38 -19.76 31.43
N SER A 72 7.33 -20.54 32.51
CA SER A 72 7.20 -22.00 32.46
C SER A 72 5.95 -22.51 31.73
N ASP A 73 4.90 -21.69 31.68
CA ASP A 73 3.64 -21.96 30.98
C ASP A 73 3.45 -21.03 29.75
N GLY A 74 4.53 -20.40 29.29
CA GLY A 74 4.54 -19.49 28.14
C GLY A 74 4.71 -20.22 26.80
N PRO A 75 4.30 -19.58 25.69
CA PRO A 75 4.44 -20.15 24.34
C PRO A 75 5.90 -20.40 23.94
N GLN A 76 6.87 -19.60 24.43
CA GLN A 76 8.29 -19.82 24.16
C GLN A 76 8.78 -21.17 24.69
N GLN A 77 8.46 -21.48 25.95
CA GLN A 77 8.91 -22.72 26.58
C GLN A 77 8.38 -23.96 25.86
N PHE A 78 7.14 -23.90 25.38
CA PHE A 78 6.56 -24.96 24.57
C PHE A 78 7.28 -25.12 23.23
N LEU A 79 7.45 -24.02 22.47
CA LEU A 79 8.05 -24.11 21.14
C LEU A 79 9.52 -24.52 21.21
N LEU A 80 10.28 -24.00 22.19
CA LEU A 80 11.66 -24.40 22.43
C LEU A 80 11.79 -25.91 22.67
N ALA A 81 10.98 -26.48 23.57
CA ALA A 81 11.02 -27.92 23.88
C ALA A 81 10.66 -28.78 22.66
N LEU A 82 9.67 -28.36 21.86
CA LEU A 82 9.30 -29.02 20.61
C LEU A 82 10.48 -28.98 19.61
N VAL A 83 11.10 -27.82 19.43
CA VAL A 83 12.19 -27.62 18.47
C VAL A 83 13.44 -28.41 18.87
N MET A 84 13.78 -28.48 20.15
CA MET A 84 14.87 -29.33 20.65
C MET A 84 14.64 -30.80 20.30
N THR A 85 13.43 -31.31 20.59
CA THR A 85 13.04 -32.69 20.27
C THR A 85 13.10 -32.96 18.76
N LEU A 86 12.67 -32.00 17.94
CA LEU A 86 12.75 -32.11 16.48
C LEU A 86 14.20 -32.09 16.00
N SER A 87 15.03 -31.21 16.54
CA SER A 87 16.44 -31.09 16.16
C SER A 87 17.20 -32.39 16.38
N GLU A 88 16.92 -33.11 17.48
CA GLU A 88 17.50 -34.43 17.76
C GLU A 88 17.09 -35.50 16.74
N ARG A 89 15.87 -35.39 16.18
CA ARG A 89 15.29 -36.42 15.29
C ARG A 89 15.53 -36.17 13.81
N VAL A 90 15.44 -34.91 13.37
CA VAL A 90 15.46 -34.53 11.95
C VAL A 90 16.57 -33.52 11.63
N GLY A 91 17.40 -33.16 12.62
CA GLY A 91 18.49 -32.21 12.47
C GLY A 91 18.04 -30.76 12.60
N ILE A 92 19.01 -29.91 12.98
CA ILE A 92 18.79 -28.50 13.31
C ILE A 92 18.18 -27.69 12.15
N GLN A 93 18.57 -27.98 10.91
CA GLN A 93 18.11 -27.23 9.75
C GLN A 93 16.61 -27.45 9.48
N ILE A 94 16.16 -28.71 9.54
CA ILE A 94 14.74 -29.04 9.36
C ILE A 94 13.93 -28.52 10.54
N ALA A 95 14.44 -28.64 11.77
CA ALA A 95 13.79 -28.10 12.95
C ALA A 95 13.59 -26.57 12.87
N ALA A 96 14.58 -25.83 12.38
CA ALA A 96 14.48 -24.39 12.17
C ALA A 96 13.43 -24.01 11.11
N THR A 97 13.36 -24.76 9.99
CA THR A 97 12.31 -24.60 8.97
C THR A 97 10.91 -24.84 9.56
N VAL A 98 10.74 -25.86 10.38
CA VAL A 98 9.45 -26.14 11.04
C VAL A 98 9.08 -25.04 12.03
N ARG A 99 10.05 -24.58 12.83
CA ARG A 99 9.87 -23.49 13.79
C ARG A 99 9.33 -22.24 13.09
N ILE A 100 10.00 -21.80 12.02
CA ILE A 100 9.58 -20.58 11.31
C ILE A 100 8.24 -20.75 10.59
N SER A 101 7.91 -21.96 10.11
CA SER A 101 6.57 -22.26 9.58
C SER A 101 5.49 -22.16 10.66
N ILE A 102 5.72 -22.71 11.86
CA ILE A 102 4.77 -22.58 12.99
C ILE A 102 4.55 -21.09 13.32
N VAL A 103 5.60 -20.28 13.31
CA VAL A 103 5.53 -18.83 13.52
C VAL A 103 4.69 -18.15 12.44
N GLU A 104 4.88 -18.50 11.16
CA GLU A 104 4.05 -18.01 10.05
C GLU A 104 2.56 -18.30 10.28
N TYR A 105 2.22 -19.52 10.72
CA TYR A 105 0.83 -19.87 11.03
C TYR A 105 0.26 -19.07 12.21
N ILE A 106 1.07 -18.73 13.22
CA ILE A 106 0.67 -17.84 14.32
C ILE A 106 0.45 -16.41 13.79
N ILE A 107 1.36 -15.88 12.98
CA ILE A 107 1.22 -14.56 12.33
C ILE A 107 -0.09 -14.52 11.52
N HIS A 108 -0.38 -15.57 10.75
CA HIS A 108 -1.61 -15.68 9.97
C HIS A 108 -2.86 -15.75 10.89
N HIS A 109 -2.85 -16.58 11.93
CA HIS A 109 -3.97 -16.74 12.87
C HIS A 109 -4.36 -15.39 13.52
N TYR A 110 -3.38 -14.61 13.96
CA TYR A 110 -3.61 -13.32 14.62
C TYR A 110 -3.72 -12.14 13.62
N LYS A 111 -3.62 -12.39 12.31
CA LYS A 111 -3.63 -11.38 11.24
C LYS A 111 -2.55 -10.30 11.44
N PHE A 112 -1.32 -10.71 11.68
CA PHE A 112 -0.17 -9.81 11.78
C PHE A 112 0.57 -9.67 10.44
N GLY A 113 1.40 -8.63 10.34
CA GLY A 113 2.29 -8.41 9.20
C GLY A 113 1.54 -8.47 7.86
N ARG A 114 2.01 -9.31 6.94
CA ARG A 114 1.44 -9.46 5.58
C ARG A 114 -0.04 -9.89 5.54
N TYR A 115 -0.57 -10.42 6.63
CA TYR A 115 -1.96 -10.89 6.77
C TYR A 115 -2.86 -9.84 7.44
N PHE A 116 -2.30 -8.68 7.79
CA PHE A 116 -3.06 -7.63 8.43
C PHE A 116 -4.08 -7.01 7.48
N VAL A 117 -5.33 -6.98 7.92
CA VAL A 117 -6.42 -6.22 7.32
C VAL A 117 -7.18 -5.58 8.47
N ASN A 118 -7.27 -4.25 8.45
CA ASN A 118 -8.02 -3.52 9.46
C ASN A 118 -9.52 -3.60 9.17
N ASP A 119 -10.21 -4.43 9.96
CA ASP A 119 -11.65 -4.68 9.89
C ASP A 119 -12.47 -3.82 10.87
N LYS A 120 -11.83 -2.85 11.54
CA LYS A 120 -12.50 -1.99 12.52
C LYS A 120 -13.49 -1.05 11.84
N ILE A 121 -14.75 -1.17 12.24
CA ILE A 121 -15.83 -0.26 11.85
C ILE A 121 -15.93 0.87 12.87
N LYS A 122 -15.96 2.12 12.40
CA LYS A 122 -16.20 3.33 13.18
C LYS A 122 -17.45 4.04 12.68
N LEU A 123 -18.22 4.59 13.62
CA LEU A 123 -19.35 5.47 13.29
C LEU A 123 -18.83 6.87 12.98
N ALA A 124 -19.24 7.42 11.85
CA ALA A 124 -19.04 8.82 11.48
C ALA A 124 -20.21 9.66 12.00
N LYS A 125 -19.99 10.96 12.24
CA LYS A 125 -21.08 11.89 12.57
C LYS A 125 -22.07 12.03 11.40
N ASN A 126 -21.53 12.20 10.20
CA ASN A 126 -22.25 12.24 8.94
C ASN A 126 -21.77 11.08 8.06
N PRO A 127 -22.36 9.87 8.20
CA PRO A 127 -21.89 8.69 7.48
C PRO A 127 -22.18 8.77 5.98
N LEU A 128 -21.28 8.19 5.19
CA LEU A 128 -21.46 8.03 3.74
C LEU A 128 -22.53 6.98 3.43
N ASN A 129 -23.27 7.21 2.35
CA ASN A 129 -24.23 6.28 1.77
C ASN A 129 -23.90 6.05 0.29
N LEU A 130 -22.73 5.46 0.07
CA LEU A 130 -22.05 5.39 -1.23
C LEU A 130 -22.91 4.74 -2.32
N PHE A 131 -23.72 3.74 -1.97
CA PHE A 131 -24.45 2.89 -2.91
C PHE A 131 -25.95 3.19 -2.97
N HIS A 132 -26.41 4.25 -2.31
CA HIS A 132 -27.75 4.79 -2.52
C HIS A 132 -27.71 5.76 -3.70
N VAL A 133 -28.29 5.36 -4.83
CA VAL A 133 -28.25 6.14 -6.08
C VAL A 133 -28.98 7.48 -5.91
N ILE A 134 -28.26 8.58 -6.10
CA ILE A 134 -28.79 9.96 -6.04
C ILE A 134 -28.54 10.74 -7.32
N ALA A 135 -27.55 10.33 -8.13
CA ALA A 135 -27.28 10.94 -9.42
C ALA A 135 -28.19 10.35 -10.52
N ASN A 136 -28.45 11.16 -11.55
CA ASN A 136 -29.16 10.69 -12.74
C ASN A 136 -28.37 9.56 -13.43
N GLU A 137 -29.08 8.55 -13.94
CA GLU A 137 -28.50 7.35 -14.55
C GLU A 137 -27.49 7.66 -15.68
N THR A 138 -27.74 8.71 -16.46
CA THR A 138 -26.87 9.18 -17.55
C THR A 138 -25.56 9.80 -17.06
N LYS A 139 -25.49 10.22 -15.79
CA LYS A 139 -24.31 10.81 -15.15
C LYS A 139 -23.50 9.80 -14.34
N LEU A 140 -24.01 8.59 -14.11
CA LEU A 140 -23.30 7.57 -13.36
C LEU A 140 -22.04 7.13 -14.10
N ASN A 141 -20.91 7.12 -13.38
CA ASN A 141 -19.63 6.64 -13.88
C ASN A 141 -19.70 5.12 -14.20
N ALA A 142 -18.96 4.66 -15.20
CA ALA A 142 -18.95 3.25 -15.60
C ALA A 142 -18.48 2.32 -14.48
N ASN A 143 -17.43 2.70 -13.74
CA ASN A 143 -16.91 1.92 -12.62
C ASN A 143 -17.95 1.82 -11.48
N TYR A 144 -18.68 2.91 -11.21
CA TYR A 144 -19.80 2.88 -10.26
C TYR A 144 -20.90 1.92 -10.72
N LYS A 145 -21.29 1.96 -12.00
CA LYS A 145 -22.29 1.02 -12.57
C LYS A 145 -21.86 -0.43 -12.39
N SER A 146 -20.60 -0.77 -12.63
CA SER A 146 -20.07 -2.12 -12.40
C SER A 146 -20.16 -2.56 -10.93
N LEU A 147 -20.01 -1.63 -9.98
CA LEU A 147 -20.21 -1.93 -8.56
C LEU A 147 -21.67 -2.11 -8.17
N MET A 148 -22.63 -1.66 -8.97
CA MET A 148 -24.07 -1.83 -8.69
C MET A 148 -24.62 -3.20 -9.13
N LEU A 149 -23.83 -3.99 -9.86
CA LEU A 149 -24.18 -5.38 -10.19
C LEU A 149 -24.27 -6.24 -8.92
N GLU A 150 -25.13 -7.26 -8.92
CA GLU A 150 -25.38 -8.09 -7.72
C GLU A 150 -24.12 -8.83 -7.26
N GLU A 151 -23.35 -9.37 -8.20
CA GLU A 151 -22.08 -10.07 -7.94
C GLU A 151 -21.01 -9.18 -7.31
N SER A 152 -21.14 -7.85 -7.43
CA SER A 152 -20.21 -6.87 -6.85
C SER A 152 -20.50 -6.58 -5.37
N LYS A 153 -21.52 -7.21 -4.75
CA LYS A 153 -21.84 -7.02 -3.33
C LYS A 153 -20.64 -7.20 -2.39
N PRO A 154 -19.81 -8.26 -2.49
CA PRO A 154 -18.64 -8.42 -1.62
C PRO A 154 -17.67 -7.24 -1.73
N ILE A 155 -17.50 -6.68 -2.94
CA ILE A 155 -16.65 -5.51 -3.20
C ILE A 155 -17.24 -4.26 -2.54
N ARG A 156 -18.55 -4.04 -2.66
CA ARG A 156 -19.25 -2.94 -1.99
C ARG A 156 -19.07 -2.99 -0.48
N ASP A 157 -19.18 -4.18 0.11
CA ASP A 157 -18.98 -4.38 1.55
C ASP A 157 -17.54 -3.99 1.97
N VAL A 158 -16.52 -4.33 1.17
CA VAL A 158 -15.14 -3.89 1.42
C VAL A 158 -15.00 -2.37 1.37
N ILE A 159 -15.51 -1.72 0.32
CA ILE A 159 -15.42 -0.26 0.15
C ILE A 159 -16.14 0.46 1.30
N CYS A 160 -17.30 -0.03 1.74
CA CYS A 160 -18.01 0.48 2.92
C CYS A 160 -17.17 0.35 4.20
N ARG A 161 -16.44 -0.76 4.38
CA ARG A 161 -15.51 -0.91 5.52
C ARG A 161 -14.37 0.10 5.45
N TRP A 162 -13.78 0.31 4.27
CA TRP A 162 -12.73 1.30 4.07
C TRP A 162 -13.23 2.71 4.42
N ALA A 163 -14.41 3.07 3.93
CA ALA A 163 -15.09 4.34 4.20
C ALA A 163 -15.60 4.51 5.64
N SER A 164 -15.56 3.45 6.46
CA SER A 164 -16.10 3.48 7.81
C SER A 164 -15.38 4.52 8.70
N GLY A 165 -16.16 5.48 9.21
CA GLY A 165 -15.69 6.62 9.99
C GLY A 165 -15.37 7.87 9.16
N PHE A 166 -15.47 7.82 7.83
CA PHE A 166 -15.30 8.99 6.96
C PHE A 166 -16.53 9.91 7.08
N GLU A 167 -16.31 11.22 7.27
CA GLU A 167 -17.39 12.21 7.38
C GLU A 167 -17.66 12.91 6.04
N ASP A 168 -18.91 12.89 5.58
CA ASP A 168 -19.35 13.73 4.46
C ASP A 168 -19.51 15.18 4.95
N ARG A 169 -18.45 15.97 4.77
CA ARG A 169 -18.36 17.34 5.32
C ARG A 169 -19.31 18.32 4.64
N ASP A 170 -19.57 18.14 3.35
CA ASP A 170 -20.30 19.09 2.51
C ASP A 170 -21.49 18.47 1.75
N ASN A 171 -21.81 17.20 2.02
CA ASN A 171 -22.89 16.43 1.39
C ASN A 171 -22.71 16.23 -0.12
N LYS A 172 -21.49 16.37 -0.65
CA LYS A 172 -21.19 16.13 -2.07
C LYS A 172 -20.52 14.79 -2.31
N PHE A 173 -19.88 14.20 -1.30
CA PHE A 173 -19.03 13.03 -1.49
C PHE A 173 -19.78 11.86 -2.13
N ASN A 174 -21.02 11.59 -1.65
CA ASN A 174 -21.85 10.53 -2.22
C ASN A 174 -22.16 10.75 -3.71
N HIS A 175 -22.41 12.00 -4.12
CA HIS A 175 -22.68 12.33 -5.52
C HIS A 175 -21.39 12.19 -6.36
N GLU A 176 -20.26 12.68 -5.86
CA GLU A 176 -18.96 12.60 -6.55
C GLU A 176 -18.48 11.15 -6.71
N PHE A 177 -18.71 10.30 -5.71
CA PHE A 177 -18.45 8.86 -5.79
C PHE A 177 -19.25 8.21 -6.93
N GLN A 178 -20.46 8.69 -7.21
CA GLN A 178 -21.33 8.17 -8.28
C GLN A 178 -20.97 8.72 -9.66
N THR A 179 -20.59 9.99 -9.77
CA THR A 179 -20.40 10.65 -11.08
C THR A 179 -18.96 10.70 -11.55
N THR A 180 -17.99 10.85 -10.65
CA THR A 180 -16.55 10.97 -10.97
C THR A 180 -15.77 9.72 -10.55
N PHE A 181 -16.19 9.07 -9.47
CA PHE A 181 -15.70 7.78 -8.97
C PHE A 181 -14.22 7.73 -8.56
N ASN A 182 -13.26 7.88 -9.48
CA ASN A 182 -11.84 7.64 -9.23
C ASN A 182 -11.26 8.54 -8.11
N SER A 183 -11.65 9.82 -8.05
CA SER A 183 -11.22 10.74 -6.99
C SER A 183 -11.73 10.29 -5.62
N SER A 184 -13.03 10.04 -5.49
CA SER A 184 -13.66 9.62 -4.23
C SER A 184 -13.19 8.22 -3.79
N PHE A 185 -12.97 7.29 -4.74
CA PHE A 185 -12.40 5.98 -4.44
C PHE A 185 -10.97 6.11 -3.90
N TRP A 186 -10.15 6.96 -4.50
CA TRP A 186 -8.79 7.24 -4.04
C TRP A 186 -8.79 7.83 -2.62
N GLU A 187 -9.69 8.76 -2.31
CA GLU A 187 -9.86 9.31 -0.97
C GLU A 187 -10.29 8.26 0.07
N ILE A 188 -11.25 7.38 -0.26
CA ILE A 188 -11.66 6.27 0.62
C ILE A 188 -10.48 5.33 0.90
N TYR A 189 -9.71 4.99 -0.14
CA TYR A 189 -8.52 4.13 0.02
C TYR A 189 -7.46 4.80 0.89
N LEU A 190 -7.13 6.06 0.64
CA LEU A 190 -6.17 6.83 1.45
C LEU A 190 -6.61 6.91 2.91
N TYR A 191 -7.89 7.16 3.16
CA TYR A 191 -8.44 7.18 4.51
C TYR A 191 -8.22 5.85 5.24
N GLN A 192 -8.41 4.73 4.55
CA GLN A 192 -8.11 3.41 5.10
C GLN A 192 -6.61 3.22 5.37
N CYS A 193 -5.73 3.63 4.45
CA CYS A 193 -4.28 3.60 4.67
C CYS A 193 -3.88 4.42 5.91
N PHE A 194 -4.47 5.61 6.10
CA PHE A 194 -4.18 6.44 7.28
C PHE A 194 -4.65 5.77 8.58
N LYS A 195 -5.80 5.07 8.57
CA LYS A 195 -6.22 4.26 9.73
C LYS A 195 -5.18 3.19 10.07
N ASP A 196 -4.58 2.54 9.08
CA ASP A 196 -3.60 1.46 9.26
C ASP A 196 -2.23 1.96 9.72
N LEU A 197 -1.93 3.22 9.38
CA LEU A 197 -0.76 3.96 9.86
C LEU A 197 -0.99 4.63 11.23
N ASN A 198 -2.15 4.43 11.86
CA ASN A 198 -2.57 5.11 13.09
C ASN A 198 -2.54 6.66 12.98
N LEU A 199 -2.81 7.18 11.78
CA LEU A 199 -2.99 8.60 11.51
C LEU A 199 -4.47 8.94 11.56
N SER A 200 -4.87 9.74 12.55
CA SER A 200 -6.26 10.18 12.70
C SER A 200 -6.55 11.40 11.83
N VAL A 201 -7.71 11.44 11.18
CA VAL A 201 -8.16 12.58 10.37
C VAL A 201 -8.91 13.60 11.24
N ASP A 202 -8.56 14.87 11.11
CA ASP A 202 -9.29 15.99 11.69
C ASP A 202 -10.35 16.52 10.70
N PHE A 203 -11.55 15.96 10.74
CA PHE A 203 -12.66 16.34 9.86
C PHE A 203 -13.19 17.77 10.12
N SER A 204 -12.73 18.49 11.16
CA SER A 204 -13.06 19.90 11.35
C SER A 204 -12.38 20.82 10.32
N LYS A 205 -11.35 20.32 9.63
CA LYS A 205 -10.64 21.03 8.56
C LYS A 205 -11.20 20.57 7.22
N ALA A 206 -11.68 21.50 6.40
CA ALA A 206 -12.27 21.19 5.10
C ALA A 206 -11.24 21.03 3.98
N SER A 207 -10.04 21.60 4.13
CA SER A 207 -8.96 21.52 3.13
C SER A 207 -7.58 21.72 3.78
N PRO A 208 -6.50 21.11 3.27
CA PRO A 208 -6.46 20.05 2.25
C PRO A 208 -7.34 18.84 2.60
N ASP A 209 -7.56 17.93 1.65
CA ASP A 209 -8.53 16.83 1.80
C ASP A 209 -8.42 16.12 3.16
N PHE A 210 -7.18 15.87 3.62
CA PHE A 210 -6.88 15.31 4.94
C PHE A 210 -5.91 16.17 5.75
N THR A 211 -6.32 16.57 6.96
CA THR A 211 -5.40 16.97 8.03
C THR A 211 -5.23 15.79 8.99
N LEU A 212 -4.02 15.25 9.06
CA LEU A 212 -3.71 14.03 9.79
C LEU A 212 -2.95 14.35 11.08
N LYS A 213 -3.22 13.57 12.14
CA LYS A 213 -2.52 13.63 13.43
C LYS A 213 -2.03 12.26 13.83
N SER A 214 -0.73 12.15 14.12
CA SER A 214 -0.13 10.94 14.69
C SER A 214 -0.49 10.79 16.17
N THR A 215 -0.28 9.60 16.71
CA THR A 215 -0.43 9.31 18.15
C THR A 215 0.53 10.13 19.02
N GLU A 216 1.64 10.59 18.45
CA GLU A 216 2.67 11.42 19.11
C GLU A 216 2.41 12.93 18.94
N GLY A 217 1.33 13.30 18.24
CA GLY A 217 0.93 14.70 18.04
C GLY A 217 1.52 15.38 16.81
N ALA A 218 2.28 14.68 15.97
CA ALA A 218 2.74 15.21 14.69
C ALA A 218 1.56 15.46 13.76
N VAL A 219 1.56 16.59 13.05
CA VAL A 219 0.51 16.98 12.11
C VAL A 219 1.08 17.01 10.70
N LEU A 220 0.33 16.50 9.73
CA LEU A 220 0.61 16.67 8.30
C LEU A 220 -0.68 16.91 7.52
N ASN A 221 -0.55 17.52 6.34
CA ASN A 221 -1.67 17.75 5.45
C ASN A 221 -1.45 17.02 4.14
N VAL A 222 -2.48 16.31 3.69
CA VAL A 222 -2.47 15.54 2.45
C VAL A 222 -3.59 16.05 1.54
N GLU A 223 -3.23 16.43 0.33
CA GLU A 223 -4.18 16.70 -0.74
C GLU A 223 -4.24 15.49 -1.67
N ALA A 224 -5.44 14.93 -1.85
CA ALA A 224 -5.66 13.83 -2.77
C ALA A 224 -5.89 14.35 -4.19
N VAL A 225 -5.37 13.64 -5.18
CA VAL A 225 -5.59 13.95 -6.59
C VAL A 225 -5.51 12.68 -7.43
N THR A 226 -6.28 12.65 -8.51
CA THR A 226 -6.11 11.64 -9.56
C THR A 226 -5.64 12.31 -10.84
N ALA A 227 -4.66 11.72 -11.52
CA ALA A 227 -4.36 12.08 -12.89
C ALA A 227 -5.41 11.39 -13.77
N ASN A 228 -6.56 12.03 -14.01
CA ASN A 228 -7.59 11.45 -14.87
C ASN A 228 -7.25 11.61 -16.35
N HIS A 229 -8.02 11.00 -17.24
CA HIS A 229 -7.97 11.21 -18.69
C HIS A 229 -8.14 12.70 -19.06
N ALA A 230 -7.60 13.09 -20.21
CA ALA A 230 -7.87 14.39 -20.81
C ALA A 230 -9.31 14.44 -21.35
N HIS A 231 -9.90 15.63 -21.48
CA HIS A 231 -11.27 15.79 -21.96
C HIS A 231 -11.50 15.16 -23.34
N ASP A 232 -10.47 15.14 -24.17
CA ASP A 232 -10.43 14.63 -25.54
C ASP A 232 -9.74 13.26 -25.67
N SER A 233 -9.51 12.55 -24.55
CA SER A 233 -8.92 11.21 -24.55
C SER A 233 -9.84 10.17 -23.93
N GLU A 234 -9.63 8.91 -24.28
CA GLU A 234 -10.36 7.79 -23.71
C GLU A 234 -10.11 7.65 -22.19
N PRO A 235 -11.15 7.41 -21.39
CA PRO A 235 -11.00 7.08 -19.98
C PRO A 235 -10.38 5.71 -19.77
N GLU A 236 -9.90 5.44 -18.55
CA GLU A 236 -9.26 4.16 -18.22
C GLU A 236 -10.19 2.94 -18.29
N TRP A 237 -11.49 3.16 -18.06
CA TRP A 237 -12.54 2.14 -18.14
C TRP A 237 -13.08 1.90 -19.57
N SER A 238 -12.42 2.41 -20.61
CA SER A 238 -12.86 2.23 -21.99
C SER A 238 -12.64 0.79 -22.49
N ASN A 239 -13.64 0.26 -23.20
CA ASN A 239 -13.64 -1.11 -23.74
C ASN A 239 -12.99 -1.22 -25.14
N SER A 240 -12.18 -0.25 -25.58
CA SER A 240 -11.59 -0.28 -26.93
C SER A 240 -10.58 -1.42 -27.12
N ASP A 241 -10.59 -2.09 -28.27
CA ASP A 241 -9.60 -3.14 -28.60
C ASP A 241 -8.22 -2.58 -29.01
N SER A 242 -7.97 -1.29 -28.74
CA SER A 242 -6.72 -0.63 -29.11
C SER A 242 -5.55 -1.16 -28.27
N ASN A 243 -4.68 -1.95 -28.89
CA ASN A 243 -3.41 -2.37 -28.28
C ASN A 243 -2.54 -1.16 -27.90
N ILE A 244 -1.88 -1.24 -26.74
CA ILE A 244 -0.76 -0.34 -26.43
C ILE A 244 0.40 -0.73 -27.35
N SER A 245 0.49 -0.10 -28.53
CA SER A 245 1.55 -0.43 -29.49
C SER A 245 2.85 0.36 -29.25
N ASP A 246 2.82 1.41 -28.42
CA ASP A 246 3.93 2.34 -28.21
C ASP A 246 4.10 2.70 -26.72
N HIS A 247 5.02 2.00 -26.04
CA HIS A 247 5.35 2.22 -24.62
C HIS A 247 5.82 3.65 -24.34
N LYS A 248 6.54 4.27 -25.28
CA LYS A 248 7.03 5.64 -25.11
C LYS A 248 5.87 6.63 -25.09
N LYS A 249 4.92 6.53 -26.03
CA LYS A 249 3.73 7.38 -26.03
C LYS A 249 2.88 7.19 -24.79
N PHE A 250 2.72 5.94 -24.36
CA PHE A 250 2.00 5.60 -23.12
C PHE A 250 2.62 6.31 -21.91
N LEU A 251 3.95 6.21 -21.72
CA LEU A 251 4.65 6.88 -20.63
C LEU A 251 4.69 8.40 -20.77
N ASP A 252 4.86 8.94 -21.97
CA ASP A 252 4.84 10.39 -22.20
C ASP A 252 3.47 10.97 -21.81
N PHE A 253 2.38 10.31 -22.18
CA PHE A 253 1.03 10.70 -21.79
C PHE A 253 0.85 10.65 -20.27
N ALA A 254 1.26 9.55 -19.62
CA ALA A 254 1.23 9.42 -18.16
C ALA A 254 2.00 10.55 -17.45
N CYS A 255 3.23 10.82 -17.89
CA CYS A 255 4.08 11.88 -17.34
C CYS A 255 3.39 13.25 -17.42
N VAL A 256 2.82 13.59 -18.58
CA VAL A 256 2.11 14.88 -18.78
C VAL A 256 0.93 15.01 -17.81
N ARG A 257 0.14 13.96 -17.63
CA ARG A 257 -1.06 13.99 -16.77
C ARG A 257 -0.68 14.07 -15.29
N ILE A 258 0.29 13.26 -14.85
CA ILE A 258 0.83 13.28 -13.48
C ILE A 258 1.45 14.65 -13.16
N LEU A 259 2.30 15.18 -14.04
CA LEU A 259 2.93 16.49 -13.86
C LEU A 259 1.89 17.61 -13.71
N ASN A 260 0.85 17.62 -14.56
CA ASN A 260 -0.21 18.63 -14.48
C ASN A 260 -1.01 18.53 -13.17
N ALA A 261 -1.29 17.31 -12.69
CA ALA A 261 -1.97 17.10 -11.41
C ALA A 261 -1.13 17.62 -10.23
N ILE A 262 0.16 17.28 -10.17
CA ILE A 262 1.10 17.78 -9.15
C ILE A 262 1.19 19.31 -9.20
N LYS A 263 1.40 19.87 -10.40
CA LYS A 263 1.46 21.32 -10.62
C LYS A 263 0.20 22.02 -10.11
N SER A 264 -0.98 21.53 -10.45
CA SER A 264 -2.25 22.11 -10.01
C SER A 264 -2.40 22.11 -8.50
N LYS A 265 -1.99 21.03 -7.81
CA LYS A 265 -2.06 20.95 -6.34
C LYS A 265 -0.99 21.78 -5.63
N HIS A 266 0.18 21.96 -6.23
CA HIS A 266 1.18 22.92 -5.75
C HIS A 266 0.69 24.37 -5.89
N GLU A 267 0.13 24.74 -7.04
CA GLU A 267 -0.50 26.06 -7.24
C GLU A 267 -1.65 26.29 -6.27
N LYS A 268 -2.47 25.26 -6.00
CA LYS A 268 -3.56 25.33 -5.01
C LYS A 268 -3.03 25.60 -3.59
N TYR A 269 -1.93 24.95 -3.21
CA TYR A 269 -1.25 25.22 -1.95
C TYR A 269 -0.81 26.68 -1.86
N LEU A 270 -0.04 27.16 -2.84
CA LEU A 270 0.50 28.53 -2.84
C LEU A 270 -0.61 29.58 -2.74
N ASN A 271 -1.68 29.41 -3.50
CA ASN A 271 -2.76 30.39 -3.60
C ASN A 271 -3.75 30.33 -2.43
N THR A 272 -3.96 29.14 -1.86
CA THR A 272 -5.04 28.87 -0.88
C THR A 272 -4.50 28.31 0.44
N TYR A 273 -3.94 27.09 0.42
CA TYR A 273 -3.72 26.32 1.65
C TYR A 273 -2.59 26.87 2.52
N SER A 274 -1.59 27.52 1.92
CA SER A 274 -0.45 28.15 2.60
C SER A 274 -0.86 29.18 3.67
N LYS A 275 -2.08 29.71 3.60
CA LYS A 275 -2.63 30.71 4.51
C LYS A 275 -3.34 30.10 5.72
N TYR A 276 -3.58 28.78 5.73
CA TYR A 276 -4.31 28.12 6.80
C TYR A 276 -3.38 27.78 7.96
N ASP A 277 -3.83 28.07 9.19
CA ASP A 277 -3.03 27.86 10.40
C ASP A 277 -2.65 26.39 10.62
N HIS A 278 -3.51 25.44 10.23
CA HIS A 278 -3.20 24.01 10.32
C HIS A 278 -2.27 23.51 9.22
N VAL A 279 -1.91 24.35 8.24
CA VAL A 279 -1.08 23.98 7.08
C VAL A 279 0.30 24.62 7.09
N LYS A 280 0.40 25.94 7.31
CA LYS A 280 1.60 26.75 6.99
C LYS A 280 2.92 26.28 7.65
N ASP A 281 2.83 25.60 8.78
CA ASP A 281 3.99 25.12 9.56
C ASP A 281 4.06 23.58 9.61
N ASN A 282 3.26 22.87 8.80
CA ASN A 282 3.19 21.41 8.77
C ASN A 282 3.52 20.86 7.37
N PRO A 283 4.03 19.62 7.26
CA PRO A 283 4.28 18.99 5.97
C PRO A 283 3.05 19.00 5.07
N TYR A 284 3.24 19.36 3.79
CA TYR A 284 2.22 19.29 2.75
C TYR A 284 2.58 18.20 1.74
N VAL A 285 1.71 17.20 1.64
CA VAL A 285 1.91 16.01 0.82
C VAL A 285 0.85 15.96 -0.27
N ILE A 286 1.25 15.62 -1.49
CA ILE A 286 0.31 15.36 -2.59
C ILE A 286 0.19 13.83 -2.73
N ALA A 287 -1.02 13.30 -2.57
CA ALA A 287 -1.29 11.88 -2.78
C ALA A 287 -1.96 11.68 -4.14
N ILE A 288 -1.24 11.08 -5.09
CA ILE A 288 -1.64 10.97 -6.50
C ILE A 288 -1.83 9.51 -6.94
N ALA A 289 -2.97 9.25 -7.58
CA ALA A 289 -3.23 7.99 -8.30
C ALA A 289 -3.35 8.24 -9.82
N PRO A 290 -2.71 7.41 -10.67
CA PRO A 290 -2.62 7.65 -12.11
C PRO A 290 -3.76 6.97 -12.89
N PHE A 291 -4.94 7.59 -12.98
CA PHE A 291 -6.09 7.03 -13.71
C PHE A 291 -6.23 7.60 -15.13
N GLU A 292 -5.10 7.92 -15.78
CA GLU A 292 -5.13 8.80 -16.94
C GLU A 292 -5.52 8.12 -18.24
N GLN A 293 -5.29 6.82 -18.34
CA GLN A 293 -5.52 6.04 -19.55
C GLN A 293 -5.73 4.58 -19.20
N ARG A 294 -6.26 3.81 -20.15
CA ARG A 294 -6.40 2.36 -20.00
C ARG A 294 -5.04 1.72 -19.71
N PHE A 295 -5.04 0.69 -18.88
CA PHE A 295 -3.82 -0.01 -18.45
C PHE A 295 -2.81 0.88 -17.74
N PHE A 296 -3.22 2.02 -17.17
CA PHE A 296 -2.32 2.92 -16.43
C PHE A 296 -1.41 2.17 -15.45
N PHE A 297 -1.89 1.11 -14.81
CA PHE A 297 -1.16 0.32 -13.83
C PHE A 297 0.10 -0.36 -14.40
N MET A 298 0.18 -0.57 -15.72
CA MET A 298 1.36 -1.11 -16.39
C MET A 298 2.57 -0.19 -16.31
N GLN A 299 2.38 1.11 -16.02
CA GLN A 299 3.50 2.05 -15.84
C GLN A 299 4.34 1.75 -14.60
N ASN A 300 3.83 0.93 -13.66
CA ASN A 300 4.44 0.70 -12.34
C ASN A 300 4.86 2.03 -11.69
N ASN A 301 6.16 2.31 -11.59
CA ASN A 301 6.73 3.56 -11.07
C ASN A 301 7.47 4.38 -12.16
N GLU A 302 7.47 3.96 -13.43
CA GLU A 302 8.27 4.60 -14.47
C GLU A 302 7.88 6.06 -14.71
N ALA A 303 6.58 6.36 -14.85
CA ALA A 303 6.16 7.73 -15.14
C ALA A 303 6.33 8.67 -13.93
N ILE A 304 6.07 8.20 -12.71
CA ILE A 304 6.28 9.01 -11.51
C ILE A 304 7.76 9.29 -11.26
N ILE A 305 8.66 8.32 -11.51
CA ILE A 305 10.12 8.52 -11.44
C ILE A 305 10.56 9.57 -12.47
N ARG A 306 10.04 9.50 -13.70
CA ARG A 306 10.30 10.53 -14.73
C ARG A 306 9.85 11.90 -14.25
N VAL A 307 8.62 12.04 -13.77
CA VAL A 307 8.06 13.32 -13.33
C VAL A 307 8.84 13.91 -12.15
N LEU A 308 9.13 13.12 -11.12
CA LEU A 308 9.77 13.61 -9.90
C LEU A 308 11.26 13.83 -10.06
N TYR A 309 11.96 12.96 -10.78
CA TYR A 309 13.43 12.93 -10.79
C TYR A 309 14.05 13.18 -12.17
N GLY A 310 13.25 13.26 -13.23
CA GLY A 310 13.77 13.45 -14.58
C GLY A 310 14.65 12.29 -15.03
N GLN A 311 14.35 11.08 -14.54
CA GLN A 311 15.10 9.85 -14.77
C GLN A 311 14.20 8.72 -15.26
N GLY A 312 14.78 7.72 -15.90
CA GLY A 312 14.07 6.53 -16.34
C GLY A 312 15.04 5.42 -16.69
N VAL A 313 14.52 4.36 -17.29
CA VAL A 313 15.31 3.23 -17.77
C VAL A 313 15.19 3.08 -19.28
N ASP A 314 16.29 2.76 -19.94
CA ASP A 314 16.30 2.37 -21.34
C ASP A 314 16.11 0.86 -21.46
N SER A 315 14.86 0.44 -21.71
CA SER A 315 14.50 -0.97 -21.86
C SER A 315 15.17 -1.64 -23.06
N SER A 316 15.65 -0.87 -24.05
CA SER A 316 16.37 -1.40 -25.21
C SER A 316 17.86 -1.65 -24.92
N ASN A 317 18.37 -1.06 -23.83
CA ASN A 317 19.78 -1.11 -23.45
C ASN A 317 19.96 -1.65 -22.03
N GLN A 318 19.53 -2.90 -21.82
CA GLN A 318 19.69 -3.63 -20.55
C GLN A 318 19.13 -2.88 -19.33
N PHE A 319 18.07 -2.08 -19.50
CA PHE A 319 17.46 -1.27 -18.43
C PHE A 319 18.42 -0.26 -17.78
N LYS A 320 19.42 0.21 -18.54
CA LYS A 320 20.34 1.24 -18.06
C LYS A 320 19.58 2.50 -17.66
N GLU A 321 19.95 3.10 -16.53
CA GLU A 321 19.43 4.39 -16.09
C GLU A 321 19.80 5.51 -17.07
N VAL A 322 18.82 6.34 -17.40
CA VAL A 322 18.96 7.45 -18.35
C VAL A 322 18.29 8.71 -17.80
N LYS A 323 18.83 9.88 -18.16
CA LYS A 323 18.17 11.17 -17.90
C LYS A 323 17.02 11.38 -18.89
N VAL A 324 15.86 11.75 -18.36
CA VAL A 324 14.64 12.10 -19.09
C VAL A 324 14.13 13.45 -18.55
N PRO A 325 14.85 14.56 -18.82
CA PRO A 325 14.54 15.86 -18.22
C PRO A 325 13.29 16.53 -18.82
N THR A 326 12.76 16.00 -19.93
CA THR A 326 11.64 16.60 -20.65
C THR A 326 10.69 15.55 -21.21
N VAL A 327 9.40 15.88 -21.28
CA VAL A 327 8.37 15.12 -22.00
C VAL A 327 7.67 16.01 -23.03
N LEU A 328 7.21 15.45 -24.14
CA LEU A 328 6.45 16.17 -25.15
C LEU A 328 4.94 16.02 -24.94
N LYS A 329 4.26 17.10 -24.54
CA LYS A 329 2.80 17.18 -24.57
C LYS A 329 2.34 17.31 -26.03
N ASN A 330 1.36 16.49 -26.42
CA ASN A 330 0.82 16.43 -27.79
C ASN A 330 1.94 16.32 -28.84
N SER A 331 3.02 15.59 -28.51
CA SER A 331 4.20 15.38 -29.36
C SER A 331 4.94 16.65 -29.82
N SER A 332 4.67 17.81 -29.21
CA SER A 332 5.15 19.10 -29.73
C SER A 332 5.58 20.10 -28.65
N ILE A 333 4.91 20.12 -27.49
CA ILE A 333 5.19 21.10 -26.44
C ILE A 333 6.08 20.44 -25.38
N PRO A 334 7.37 20.84 -25.23
CA PRO A 334 8.23 20.30 -24.20
C PRO A 334 7.79 20.79 -22.82
N LEU A 335 7.68 19.86 -21.87
CA LEU A 335 7.48 20.12 -20.45
C LEU A 335 8.69 19.60 -19.68
N GLU A 336 9.20 20.41 -18.75
CA GLU A 336 10.29 20.01 -17.85
C GLU A 336 9.79 18.98 -16.83
N LEU A 337 10.61 17.96 -16.59
CA LEU A 337 10.44 16.95 -15.55
C LEU A 337 11.53 17.13 -14.48
N GLY A 338 11.49 16.31 -13.43
CA GLY A 338 12.44 16.43 -12.31
C GLY A 338 11.99 17.46 -11.28
N VAL A 339 10.71 17.44 -10.88
CA VAL A 339 10.18 18.44 -9.94
C VAL A 339 10.82 18.38 -8.53
N PHE A 340 11.46 17.27 -8.17
CA PHE A 340 12.21 17.07 -6.91
C PHE A 340 13.74 17.13 -7.11
N THR A 341 14.22 17.59 -8.26
CA THR A 341 15.66 17.81 -8.50
C THR A 341 16.08 19.27 -8.31
N ASN A 342 15.14 20.15 -7.95
CA ASN A 342 15.36 21.58 -7.71
C ASN A 342 14.30 22.13 -6.72
N ASP A 343 14.39 23.43 -6.39
CA ASP A 343 13.57 24.08 -5.36
C ASP A 343 12.22 24.63 -5.85
N LYS A 344 11.83 24.41 -7.12
CA LYS A 344 10.55 24.91 -7.68
C LYS A 344 9.31 24.39 -6.94
N TYR A 345 9.41 23.22 -6.31
CA TYR A 345 8.32 22.57 -5.55
C TYR A 345 8.67 22.40 -4.07
N LYS A 346 9.53 23.27 -3.51
CA LYS A 346 10.00 23.17 -2.11
C LYS A 346 8.89 23.21 -1.05
N GLU A 347 7.69 23.67 -1.39
CA GLU A 347 6.54 23.62 -0.48
C GLU A 347 5.90 22.23 -0.38
N VAL A 348 6.18 21.33 -1.33
CA VAL A 348 5.70 19.94 -1.31
C VAL A 348 6.72 19.09 -0.56
N SER A 349 6.34 18.54 0.59
CA SER A 349 7.18 17.71 1.45
C SER A 349 7.48 16.34 0.82
N ALA A 350 6.45 15.73 0.22
CA ALA A 350 6.53 14.42 -0.40
C ALA A 350 5.36 14.21 -1.37
N VAL A 351 5.49 13.17 -2.21
CA VAL A 351 4.40 12.64 -3.03
C VAL A 351 4.11 11.19 -2.61
N ILE A 352 2.84 10.91 -2.29
CA ILE A 352 2.34 9.54 -2.11
C ILE A 352 1.79 9.06 -3.44
N PHE A 353 2.15 7.85 -3.86
CA PHE A 353 1.76 7.31 -5.16
C PHE A 353 1.41 5.81 -5.07
N SER A 354 0.43 5.37 -5.88
CA SER A 354 0.17 3.95 -6.07
C SER A 354 -0.52 3.68 -7.41
N THR A 355 -0.04 2.68 -8.15
CA THR A 355 -0.70 2.13 -9.34
C THR A 355 -1.63 0.97 -9.03
N ILE A 356 -1.61 0.44 -7.81
CA ILE A 356 -2.37 -0.76 -7.44
C ILE A 356 -3.49 -0.50 -6.43
N ALA A 357 -3.79 0.76 -6.13
CA ALA A 357 -4.97 1.20 -5.40
C ALA A 357 -6.19 1.25 -6.34
N THR A 358 -6.64 0.08 -6.80
CA THR A 358 -7.76 -0.10 -7.74
C THR A 358 -8.84 -0.98 -7.14
N ILE A 359 -9.99 -1.13 -7.82
CA ILE A 359 -11.03 -2.10 -7.42
C ILE A 359 -10.45 -3.51 -7.22
N GLY A 360 -9.38 -3.87 -7.93
CA GLY A 360 -8.66 -5.13 -7.73
C GLY A 360 -8.18 -5.35 -6.30
N LYS A 361 -7.87 -4.29 -5.54
CA LYS A 361 -7.50 -4.39 -4.11
C LYS A 361 -8.72 -4.59 -3.22
N ALA A 362 -9.88 -4.05 -3.59
CA ALA A 362 -11.12 -4.34 -2.87
C ALA A 362 -11.57 -5.80 -3.10
N ILE A 363 -11.35 -6.33 -4.32
CA ILE A 363 -11.57 -7.74 -4.65
C ILE A 363 -10.72 -8.67 -3.78
N THR A 364 -9.42 -8.38 -3.62
CA THR A 364 -8.50 -9.22 -2.82
C THR A 364 -8.79 -9.24 -1.33
N GLN A 365 -9.56 -8.26 -0.84
CA GLN A 365 -10.02 -8.21 0.56
C GLN A 365 -11.49 -8.63 0.70
N SER A 366 -12.06 -9.25 -0.34
CA SER A 366 -13.42 -9.78 -0.36
C SER A 366 -13.39 -11.30 -0.54
N ASP A 367 -14.50 -11.95 -0.23
CA ASP A 367 -14.68 -13.39 -0.47
C ASP A 367 -15.11 -13.69 -1.93
N LEU A 368 -15.02 -12.71 -2.84
CA LEU A 368 -15.38 -12.90 -4.24
C LEU A 368 -14.39 -13.87 -4.91
N GLU A 369 -14.93 -14.93 -5.53
CA GLU A 369 -14.12 -15.93 -6.23
C GLU A 369 -13.46 -15.32 -7.47
N ARG A 370 -12.14 -15.21 -7.42
CA ARG A 370 -11.29 -14.69 -8.49
C ARG A 370 -9.96 -15.42 -8.49
N ASP A 371 -9.30 -15.40 -9.64
CA ASP A 371 -7.89 -15.77 -9.73
C ASP A 371 -7.04 -14.51 -9.70
N ILE A 372 -5.96 -14.54 -8.92
CA ILE A 372 -5.08 -13.40 -8.67
C ILE A 372 -3.70 -13.70 -9.25
N ARG A 373 -3.28 -12.89 -10.23
CA ARG A 373 -1.87 -12.81 -10.63
C ARG A 373 -1.22 -11.69 -9.84
N VAL A 374 -0.23 -12.02 -9.01
CA VAL A 374 0.55 -11.04 -8.25
C VAL A 374 2.02 -11.17 -8.60
N SER A 375 2.69 -10.03 -8.75
CA SER A 375 4.14 -9.98 -8.85
C SER A 375 4.74 -9.21 -7.67
N ARG A 376 5.81 -9.74 -7.09
CA ARG A 376 6.50 -9.21 -5.91
C ARG A 376 7.97 -8.97 -6.22
N PHE A 377 8.54 -7.94 -5.60
CA PHE A 377 9.97 -7.72 -5.62
C PHE A 377 10.67 -8.73 -4.70
N HIS A 378 11.85 -9.20 -5.09
CA HIS A 378 12.73 -9.97 -4.24
C HIS A 378 14.18 -9.59 -4.56
N GLU A 379 14.96 -9.26 -3.53
CA GLU A 379 16.30 -8.67 -3.72
C GLU A 379 17.28 -9.56 -4.50
N ILE A 380 17.23 -10.88 -4.33
CA ILE A 380 18.06 -11.86 -5.07
C ILE A 380 17.39 -12.32 -6.37
N ASN A 381 16.13 -12.76 -6.28
CA ASN A 381 15.42 -13.41 -7.39
C ASN A 381 14.78 -12.42 -8.39
N GLY A 382 14.82 -11.12 -8.11
CA GLY A 382 14.15 -10.10 -8.92
C GLY A 382 12.63 -10.22 -8.81
N LEU A 383 11.95 -10.33 -9.95
CA LEU A 383 10.49 -10.37 -10.00
C LEU A 383 9.96 -11.79 -9.75
N ILE A 384 9.27 -12.01 -8.63
CA ILE A 384 8.54 -13.25 -8.35
C ILE A 384 7.11 -13.08 -8.81
N SER A 385 6.57 -14.01 -9.60
CA SER A 385 5.17 -13.99 -10.03
C SER A 385 4.43 -15.24 -9.58
N GLU A 386 3.23 -15.05 -9.05
CA GLU A 386 2.36 -16.12 -8.58
C GLU A 386 0.97 -15.97 -9.19
N PHE A 387 0.32 -17.10 -9.47
CA PHE A 387 -1.08 -17.17 -9.86
C PHE A 387 -1.81 -18.07 -8.87
N LYS A 388 -2.78 -17.52 -8.14
CA LYS A 388 -3.45 -18.22 -7.05
C LYS A 388 -4.90 -17.77 -6.89
N PRO A 389 -5.80 -18.62 -6.38
CA PRO A 389 -7.15 -18.21 -6.06
C PRO A 389 -7.16 -17.14 -4.96
N ASN A 390 -8.19 -16.29 -4.97
CA ASN A 390 -8.31 -15.13 -4.11
C ASN A 390 -8.25 -15.48 -2.60
N ASP A 391 -8.85 -16.60 -2.21
CA ASP A 391 -8.87 -17.12 -0.83
C ASP A 391 -7.48 -17.56 -0.31
N LYS A 392 -6.47 -17.63 -1.18
CA LYS A 392 -5.07 -17.90 -0.84
C LYS A 392 -4.16 -16.68 -1.06
N HIS A 393 -4.71 -15.57 -1.52
CA HIS A 393 -3.98 -14.32 -1.71
C HIS A 393 -4.12 -13.43 -0.49
N PHE A 394 -3.02 -12.78 -0.10
CA PHE A 394 -2.99 -11.83 1.00
C PHE A 394 -2.20 -10.59 0.56
N GLU A 395 -2.82 -9.43 0.74
CA GLU A 395 -2.20 -8.12 0.66
C GLU A 395 -2.83 -7.20 1.70
N THR A 396 -2.00 -6.32 2.24
CA THR A 396 -2.44 -5.22 3.12
C THR A 396 -3.00 -4.08 2.27
N HIS A 397 -3.60 -3.08 2.92
CA HIS A 397 -3.96 -1.84 2.25
C HIS A 397 -2.74 -1.10 1.72
N LEU A 398 -1.61 -1.15 2.44
CA LEU A 398 -0.40 -0.38 2.14
C LEU A 398 0.48 -1.02 1.07
N ASP A 399 0.23 -2.26 0.67
CA ASP A 399 0.93 -2.91 -0.43
C ASP A 399 0.85 -2.05 -1.70
N GLY A 400 2.03 -1.77 -2.27
CA GLY A 400 2.23 -0.94 -3.46
C GLY A 400 2.05 0.57 -3.24
N LEU A 401 2.02 1.03 -1.99
CA LEU A 401 2.12 2.44 -1.64
C LEU A 401 3.57 2.90 -1.70
N GLN A 402 3.81 4.03 -2.37
CA GLN A 402 5.12 4.63 -2.57
C GLN A 402 5.13 6.02 -1.94
N VAL A 403 6.21 6.38 -1.25
CA VAL A 403 6.42 7.71 -0.65
C VAL A 403 7.70 8.29 -1.22
N HIS A 404 7.57 9.29 -2.07
CA HIS A 404 8.68 10.02 -2.68
C HIS A 404 8.97 11.27 -1.87
N HIS A 405 10.14 11.34 -1.24
CA HIS A 405 10.51 12.48 -0.41
C HIS A 405 11.17 13.57 -1.24
N ASN A 406 10.75 14.83 -1.07
CA ASN A 406 11.38 15.96 -1.74
C ASN A 406 12.62 16.42 -0.95
N PRO A 407 13.84 16.29 -1.50
CA PRO A 407 15.05 16.72 -0.80
C PRO A 407 15.12 18.24 -0.61
N TYR A 408 14.40 19.00 -1.44
CA TYR A 408 14.31 20.46 -1.39
C TYR A 408 13.15 20.98 -0.53
N ALA A 409 12.39 20.11 0.14
CA ALA A 409 11.25 20.53 0.95
C ALA A 409 11.67 21.49 2.08
N THR A 410 10.95 22.61 2.23
CA THR A 410 11.14 23.56 3.34
C THR A 410 10.71 22.94 4.67
N ILE A 411 9.63 22.16 4.67
CA ILE A 411 9.16 21.36 5.79
C ILE A 411 9.14 19.90 5.33
N LYS A 412 10.03 19.07 5.88
CA LYS A 412 10.19 17.67 5.47
C LYS A 412 9.12 16.78 6.10
N LEU A 413 8.67 15.78 5.36
CA LEU A 413 7.84 14.71 5.91
C LEU A 413 8.70 13.83 6.83
N ASN A 414 8.24 13.56 8.05
CA ASN A 414 8.88 12.55 8.89
C ASN A 414 8.59 11.15 8.29
N PRO A 415 9.60 10.39 7.84
CA PRO A 415 9.41 9.07 7.25
C PRO A 415 8.80 8.05 8.22
N ASP A 416 8.97 8.23 9.54
CA ASP A 416 8.44 7.29 10.55
C ASP A 416 6.91 7.21 10.53
N LEU A 417 6.23 8.26 10.05
CA LEU A 417 4.77 8.27 9.90
C LEU A 417 4.25 7.25 8.87
N PHE A 418 5.14 6.75 8.01
CA PHE A 418 4.85 5.78 6.96
C PHE A 418 5.76 4.54 7.05
N ASN A 419 6.40 4.31 8.21
CA ASN A 419 7.36 3.21 8.41
C ASN A 419 6.66 1.84 8.58
N LYS A 420 6.07 1.36 7.50
CA LYS A 420 5.55 -0.01 7.35
C LYS A 420 6.41 -0.77 6.36
N TYR A 421 6.52 -2.08 6.54
CA TYR A 421 7.45 -2.90 5.76
C TYR A 421 7.17 -2.81 4.26
N GLU A 422 5.89 -2.80 3.89
CA GLU A 422 5.39 -2.80 2.52
C GLU A 422 5.36 -1.44 1.83
N VAL A 423 5.58 -0.35 2.56
CA VAL A 423 5.65 1.00 1.99
C VAL A 423 7.05 1.23 1.44
N THR A 424 7.13 1.58 0.16
CA THR A 424 8.41 1.87 -0.48
C THR A 424 8.73 3.35 -0.38
N HIS A 425 9.87 3.68 0.23
CA HIS A 425 10.37 5.05 0.28
C HIS A 425 11.38 5.32 -0.83
N TYR A 426 11.30 6.50 -1.43
CA TYR A 426 12.25 6.99 -2.44
C TYR A 426 12.91 8.28 -1.93
N TYR A 427 14.23 8.33 -1.97
CA TYR A 427 15.03 9.50 -1.63
C TYR A 427 15.95 9.87 -2.79
N TYR A 428 15.88 11.11 -3.25
CA TYR A 428 16.79 11.62 -4.28
C TYR A 428 18.03 12.25 -3.62
N ASN A 429 19.21 11.74 -3.94
CA ASN A 429 20.48 12.33 -3.53
C ASN A 429 20.88 13.43 -4.51
N VAL A 430 20.93 14.67 -4.04
CA VAL A 430 21.21 15.85 -4.86
C VAL A 430 22.65 15.86 -5.40
N GLU A 431 23.61 15.28 -4.68
CA GLU A 431 25.03 15.30 -5.06
C GLU A 431 25.35 14.23 -6.12
N SER A 432 24.90 12.99 -5.90
CA SER A 432 25.13 11.89 -6.84
C SER A 432 24.10 11.80 -7.95
N GLU A 433 23.01 12.56 -7.83
CA GLU A 433 21.80 12.46 -8.64
C GLU A 433 21.17 11.05 -8.61
N ALA A 434 21.51 10.20 -7.64
CA ALA A 434 20.96 8.85 -7.55
C ALA A 434 19.65 8.81 -6.75
N ILE A 435 18.78 7.85 -7.06
CA ILE A 435 17.57 7.56 -6.27
C ILE A 435 17.87 6.36 -5.36
N ASP A 436 17.80 6.57 -4.04
CA ASP A 436 17.73 5.48 -3.07
C ASP A 436 16.30 4.96 -3.00
N ILE A 437 16.11 3.71 -3.43
CA ILE A 437 14.82 3.02 -3.44
C ILE A 437 14.81 1.99 -2.30
N GLN A 438 14.08 2.27 -1.23
CA GLN A 438 14.00 1.40 -0.06
C GLN A 438 12.90 0.35 -0.20
N GLN A 439 12.82 -0.29 -1.37
CA GLN A 439 11.86 -1.37 -1.61
C GLN A 439 12.34 -2.66 -0.93
N LYS A 440 11.47 -3.27 -0.12
CA LYS A 440 11.80 -4.49 0.63
C LYS A 440 11.35 -5.74 -0.09
N SER A 441 12.07 -6.85 0.12
CA SER A 441 11.74 -8.15 -0.45
C SER A 441 10.32 -8.59 -0.08
N TYR A 442 9.65 -9.28 -1.01
CA TYR A 442 8.26 -9.74 -1.01
C TYR A 442 7.17 -8.67 -1.17
N THR A 443 7.51 -7.38 -1.27
CA THR A 443 6.52 -6.31 -1.49
C THR A 443 5.89 -6.38 -2.89
N ILE A 444 4.60 -6.05 -3.00
CA ILE A 444 3.87 -6.17 -4.27
C ILE A 444 4.28 -5.05 -5.24
N ILE A 445 4.60 -5.45 -6.48
CA ILE A 445 4.84 -4.55 -7.63
C ILE A 445 3.56 -4.41 -8.45
N SER A 446 2.89 -5.52 -8.77
CA SER A 446 1.66 -5.49 -9.58
C SER A 446 0.69 -6.60 -9.18
N ARG A 447 -0.60 -6.36 -9.44
CA ARG A 447 -1.69 -7.32 -9.20
C ARG A 447 -2.75 -7.17 -10.29
N ASN A 448 -3.20 -8.31 -10.82
CA ASN A 448 -4.33 -8.41 -11.73
C ASN A 448 -5.32 -9.45 -11.20
N THR A 449 -6.61 -9.17 -11.39
CA THR A 449 -7.71 -10.04 -10.98
C THR A 449 -8.41 -10.59 -12.21
N PHE A 450 -8.69 -11.88 -12.23
CA PHE A 450 -9.35 -12.58 -13.32
C PHE A 450 -10.60 -13.29 -12.80
N GLN A 451 -11.60 -13.44 -13.65
CA GLN A 451 -12.72 -14.34 -13.37
C GLN A 451 -12.17 -15.75 -13.10
N SER A 452 -12.77 -16.47 -12.14
CA SER A 452 -12.22 -17.76 -11.74
C SER A 452 -12.27 -18.74 -12.90
N SER A 453 -11.16 -19.43 -13.14
CA SER A 453 -11.03 -20.49 -14.14
C SER A 453 -12.02 -21.66 -13.93
N LYS A 454 -12.63 -21.78 -12.75
CA LYS A 454 -13.68 -22.78 -12.46
C LYS A 454 -15.04 -22.46 -13.07
N GLU A 455 -15.32 -21.21 -13.45
CA GLU A 455 -16.62 -20.81 -14.05
C GLU A 455 -16.67 -21.08 -15.57
N ILE A 456 -15.56 -21.50 -16.18
CA ILE A 456 -15.45 -21.75 -17.64
C ILE A 456 -15.56 -23.26 -17.97
N SER A 457 -15.68 -24.12 -16.95
CA SER A 457 -15.95 -25.57 -17.08
C SER A 457 -17.36 -25.91 -16.65
#